data_AF-A0A177FMS9-F1
#
_entry.id   AF-A0A177FMS9-F1
#
_cell.length_a   1.000
_cell.length_b   1.000
_cell.length_c   1.000
_cell.angle_alpha   90.00
_cell.angle_beta   90.00
_cell.angle_gamma   90.00
#
_symmetry.space_group_name_H-M   'P 1'
#
loop_
_entity.id
_entity.type
_entity.pdbx_description
1 polymer ?
#
loop_
_entity_poly.entity_id
_entity_poly.type
_entity_poly.pdbx_seq_one_letter_code
_entity_poly.pdbx_strand_id
1 'polypeptide(L)'
;MVAAKPPQSRSGSLSLSGGPATLEPRIKQVSQTTIRKKWRPLPPSSQEKVRQLFLNVKTRRSGAGGNGRIPPVGKIRNNDNNNNAKMPKRNATTASVREDEYEKAVEEVAEKLLTRLPRMPFPQTNSSTVDDSPFDLSATLARVATLQSQLTTNLQSAQLLRRQINREKLALKRDRAQLKALEEGFKGSEALRRKKDRGLHPIAKNLHRSEDEDAGGREAELREEVERVNNIAGILPVDQRTSAMSKPKTRSPPTLSPGSDDDPELNSLLNQLRSHLLSMQNNTASMLPVLAAMDETKVTLDKFAARHGIGNSLANT
;
A
#
# COMPACT_ATOMS: atom_id res chain seq x y z
N MET A 1 32.32 22.38 -39.57
CA MET A 1 32.30 22.71 -38.13
C MET A 1 30.88 23.16 -37.77
N VAL A 2 30.11 22.39 -37.01
CA VAL A 2 29.24 22.85 -35.91
C VAL A 2 28.91 21.59 -35.09
N ALA A 3 29.18 21.69 -33.79
CA ALA A 3 29.26 20.59 -32.85
C ALA A 3 27.89 20.03 -32.42
N ALA A 4 27.84 18.71 -32.26
CA ALA A 4 26.76 17.99 -31.62
C ALA A 4 26.73 18.29 -30.11
N LYS A 5 25.55 18.60 -29.58
CA LYS A 5 25.30 18.86 -28.15
C LYS A 5 24.81 17.57 -27.47
N PRO A 6 25.36 17.17 -26.31
CA PRO A 6 25.03 15.91 -25.66
C PRO A 6 23.70 15.96 -24.88
N PRO A 7 23.05 14.82 -24.60
CA PRO A 7 21.79 14.76 -23.87
C PRO A 7 22.03 14.94 -22.36
N GLN A 8 21.33 15.91 -21.76
CA GLN A 8 21.37 16.16 -20.32
C GLN A 8 20.53 15.12 -19.55
N SER A 9 21.22 14.35 -18.73
CA SER A 9 20.66 13.48 -17.69
C SER A 9 19.88 14.30 -16.66
N ARG A 10 18.59 14.01 -16.47
CA ARG A 10 17.79 14.55 -15.37
C ARG A 10 17.88 13.62 -14.17
N SER A 11 18.64 14.02 -13.16
CA SER A 11 18.66 13.42 -11.83
C SER A 11 17.34 13.71 -11.11
N GLY A 12 16.52 12.68 -10.90
CA GLY A 12 15.36 12.75 -10.00
C GLY A 12 15.80 12.57 -8.56
N SER A 13 15.81 13.64 -7.77
CA SER A 13 15.99 13.56 -6.32
C SER A 13 14.67 13.13 -5.67
N LEU A 14 14.65 11.93 -5.11
CA LEU A 14 13.57 11.45 -4.24
C LEU A 14 13.79 12.01 -2.83
N SER A 15 13.06 13.06 -2.47
CA SER A 15 12.94 13.50 -1.08
C SER A 15 11.73 12.81 -0.43
N LEU A 16 12.01 11.76 0.35
CA LEU A 16 11.09 11.21 1.34
C LEU A 16 11.10 12.13 2.55
N SER A 17 10.06 12.94 2.73
CA SER A 17 9.80 13.66 3.99
C SER A 17 8.29 13.62 4.26
N GLY A 18 7.94 12.96 5.37
CA GLY A 18 6.57 12.67 5.80
C GLY A 18 5.85 13.90 6.33
N GLY A 19 5.17 14.62 5.44
CA GLY A 19 4.08 15.54 5.77
C GLY A 19 2.77 15.11 5.09
N PRO A 20 1.60 15.66 5.48
CA PRO A 20 0.38 15.46 4.70
C PRO A 20 0.64 15.93 3.27
N ALA A 21 0.33 15.08 2.30
CA ALA A 21 0.58 15.32 0.88
C ALA A 21 -0.01 16.67 0.47
N THR A 22 0.84 17.70 0.41
CA THR A 22 0.47 19.01 -0.09
C THR A 22 0.51 18.87 -1.59
N LEU A 23 -0.66 18.64 -2.20
CA LEU A 23 -0.81 18.56 -3.64
C LEU A 23 -0.55 19.96 -4.20
N GLU A 24 0.69 20.25 -4.58
CA GLU A 24 0.98 21.44 -5.35
C GLU A 24 0.16 21.44 -6.65
N PRO A 25 -0.44 22.57 -7.04
CA PRO A 25 -1.21 22.63 -8.28
C PRO A 25 -0.28 22.32 -9.45
N ARG A 26 -0.46 21.14 -10.05
CA ARG A 26 0.28 20.71 -11.23
C ARG A 26 -0.25 21.46 -12.45
N ILE A 27 0.24 22.68 -12.65
CA ILE A 27 -0.14 23.52 -13.79
C ILE A 27 0.56 22.96 -15.05
N LYS A 28 -0.23 22.43 -15.98
CA LYS A 28 0.26 22.07 -17.32
C LYS A 28 0.20 23.30 -18.22
N GLN A 29 1.33 23.75 -18.74
CA GLN A 29 1.34 24.78 -19.78
C GLN A 29 0.89 24.15 -21.10
N VAL A 30 -0.20 24.68 -21.69
CA VAL A 30 -0.78 24.20 -22.95
C VAL A 30 -0.73 25.34 -23.97
N SER A 31 -0.29 25.06 -25.19
CA SER A 31 -0.21 26.06 -26.24
C SER A 31 -1.61 26.51 -26.70
N GLN A 32 -1.75 27.80 -27.04
CA GLN A 32 -3.01 28.39 -27.52
C GLN A 32 -3.53 27.68 -28.78
N THR A 33 -2.63 27.17 -29.62
CA THR A 33 -2.94 26.36 -30.80
C THR A 33 -3.58 25.03 -30.42
N THR A 34 -3.11 24.38 -29.36
CA THR A 34 -3.68 23.13 -28.84
C THR A 34 -5.08 23.36 -28.28
N ILE A 35 -5.29 24.44 -27.53
CA ILE A 35 -6.61 24.83 -27.02
C ILE A 35 -7.58 25.03 -28.20
N ARG A 36 -7.22 25.85 -29.20
CA ARG A 36 -8.12 26.13 -30.33
C ARG A 36 -8.39 24.92 -31.23
N LYS A 37 -7.44 23.99 -31.38
CA LYS A 37 -7.57 22.83 -32.29
C LYS A 37 -8.18 21.60 -31.63
N LYS A 38 -7.87 21.34 -30.35
CA LYS A 38 -8.25 20.10 -29.65
C LYS A 38 -9.39 20.29 -28.67
N TRP A 39 -9.58 21.49 -28.13
CA TRP A 39 -10.67 21.72 -27.18
C TRP A 39 -11.91 22.13 -27.95
N ARG A 40 -13.01 21.42 -27.70
CA ARG A 40 -14.30 21.67 -28.33
C ARG A 40 -15.25 22.27 -27.29
N PRO A 41 -16.26 23.05 -27.71
CA PRO A 41 -17.31 23.47 -26.79
C PRO A 41 -18.05 22.23 -26.26
N LEU A 42 -18.57 22.35 -25.04
CA LEU A 42 -19.30 21.28 -24.36
C LEU A 42 -20.54 20.85 -25.18
N PRO A 43 -20.91 19.55 -25.23
CA PRO A 43 -22.13 19.10 -25.90
C PRO A 43 -23.39 19.79 -25.36
N PRO A 44 -24.44 19.98 -26.18
CA PRO A 44 -25.65 20.70 -25.77
C PRO A 44 -26.39 20.06 -24.59
N SER A 45 -26.39 18.72 -24.49
CA SER A 45 -26.91 17.96 -23.33
C SER A 45 -26.21 18.36 -22.03
N SER A 46 -24.88 18.31 -22.02
CA SER A 46 -24.07 18.72 -20.87
C SER A 46 -24.19 20.22 -20.56
N GLN A 47 -24.34 21.08 -21.58
CA GLN A 47 -24.62 22.51 -21.36
C GLN A 47 -25.93 22.70 -20.60
N GLU A 48 -26.99 21.96 -20.96
CA GLU A 48 -28.29 22.05 -20.29
C GLU A 48 -28.22 21.64 -18.82
N LYS A 49 -27.48 20.57 -18.51
CA LYS A 49 -27.22 20.16 -17.11
C LYS A 49 -26.49 21.24 -16.32
N VAL A 50 -25.50 21.91 -16.93
CA VAL A 50 -24.79 23.04 -16.31
C VAL A 50 -25.73 24.24 -16.12
N ARG A 51 -26.63 24.53 -17.07
CA ARG A 51 -27.68 25.55 -16.90
C ARG A 51 -28.58 25.22 -15.72
N GLN A 52 -29.04 23.98 -15.60
CA GLN A 52 -29.83 23.52 -14.47
C GLN A 52 -29.09 23.65 -13.13
N LEU A 53 -27.79 23.35 -13.08
CA LEU A 53 -26.97 23.54 -11.88
C LEU A 53 -26.87 25.02 -11.49
N PHE A 54 -26.60 25.93 -12.42
CA PHE A 54 -26.56 27.37 -12.13
C PHE A 54 -27.93 27.92 -11.74
N LEU A 55 -29.00 27.44 -12.39
CA LEU A 55 -30.36 27.80 -12.01
C LEU A 55 -30.71 27.29 -10.60
N ASN A 56 -30.28 26.07 -10.24
CA ASN A 56 -30.43 25.52 -8.90
C ASN A 56 -29.61 26.30 -7.86
N VAL A 57 -28.41 26.76 -8.21
CA VAL A 57 -27.61 27.62 -7.32
C VAL A 57 -28.30 28.95 -7.10
N LYS A 58 -28.93 29.52 -8.13
CA LYS A 58 -29.75 30.73 -8.02
C LYS A 58 -30.97 30.47 -7.13
N THR A 59 -31.79 29.47 -7.45
CA THR A 59 -33.03 29.17 -6.70
C THR A 59 -32.80 28.71 -5.26
N ARG A 60 -31.72 27.97 -4.98
CA ARG A 60 -31.40 27.57 -3.59
C ARG A 60 -30.85 28.71 -2.73
N ARG A 61 -30.47 29.84 -3.32
CA ARG A 61 -29.96 31.01 -2.61
C ARG A 61 -31.00 32.13 -2.52
N SER A 62 -31.77 32.38 -3.58
CA SER A 62 -32.78 33.46 -3.66
C SER A 62 -34.06 33.25 -2.83
N GLY A 63 -34.03 32.54 -1.69
CA GLY A 63 -35.11 32.64 -0.69
C GLY A 63 -36.13 31.50 -0.59
N ALA A 64 -35.68 30.26 -0.39
CA ALA A 64 -36.53 29.20 0.16
C ALA A 64 -36.04 28.80 1.55
N GLY A 65 -36.75 29.28 2.59
CA GLY A 65 -36.50 29.01 4.01
C GLY A 65 -36.68 27.55 4.42
N GLY A 66 -35.84 26.65 3.90
CA GLY A 66 -35.85 25.22 4.23
C GLY A 66 -34.44 24.68 4.41
N ASN A 67 -33.96 24.67 5.67
CA ASN A 67 -32.93 23.81 6.30
C ASN A 67 -31.62 23.46 5.55
N GLY A 68 -31.31 24.06 4.41
CA GLY A 68 -30.15 23.72 3.58
C GLY A 68 -29.07 24.80 3.54
N ARG A 69 -29.00 25.69 4.53
CA ARG A 69 -27.99 26.75 4.59
C ARG A 69 -26.61 26.10 4.72
N ILE A 70 -25.86 26.03 3.61
CA ILE A 70 -24.44 25.72 3.63
C ILE A 70 -23.82 26.73 4.62
N PRO A 71 -23.19 26.27 5.71
CA PRO A 71 -22.59 27.19 6.68
C PRO A 71 -21.59 28.11 5.96
N PRO A 72 -21.54 29.40 6.28
CA PRO A 72 -20.52 30.29 5.73
C PRO A 72 -19.16 29.69 6.05
N VAL A 73 -18.38 29.44 4.99
CA VAL A 73 -17.02 28.90 5.08
C VAL A 73 -16.21 29.86 5.96
N GLY A 74 -15.84 29.42 7.17
CA GLY A 74 -15.05 30.22 8.11
C GLY A 74 -15.51 30.23 9.56
N LYS A 75 -16.70 29.71 9.91
CA LYS A 75 -17.08 29.53 11.32
C LYS A 75 -16.66 28.16 11.84
N ILE A 76 -15.40 28.08 12.28
CA ILE A 76 -14.97 27.06 13.23
C ILE A 76 -15.83 27.26 14.48
N ARG A 77 -16.67 26.27 14.81
CA ARG A 77 -17.39 26.22 16.08
C ARG A 77 -16.37 25.95 17.19
N ASN A 78 -15.82 27.02 17.78
CA ASN A 78 -15.24 26.91 19.11
C ASN A 78 -16.41 26.74 20.09
N ASN A 79 -16.41 25.61 20.77
CA ASN A 79 -17.37 25.24 21.78
C ASN A 79 -17.04 25.98 23.08
N ASP A 80 -17.44 27.25 23.18
CA ASP A 80 -17.34 28.01 24.43
C ASP A 80 -18.70 27.97 25.15
N ASN A 81 -18.83 27.00 26.04
CA ASN A 81 -19.83 27.03 27.11
C ASN A 81 -19.45 28.16 28.08
N ASN A 82 -19.93 29.38 27.84
CA ASN A 82 -20.05 30.35 28.92
C ASN A 82 -21.24 31.29 28.69
N ASN A 83 -22.29 31.05 29.48
CA ASN A 83 -23.46 31.90 29.55
C ASN A 83 -23.08 33.18 30.30
N ASN A 84 -22.81 34.27 29.57
CA ASN A 84 -23.26 35.63 29.88
C ASN A 84 -22.56 36.64 28.96
N ALA A 85 -23.17 37.00 27.83
CA ALA A 85 -22.82 38.22 27.11
C ALA A 85 -23.99 38.69 26.25
N LYS A 86 -24.74 39.66 26.77
CA LYS A 86 -25.78 40.40 26.07
C LYS A 86 -25.12 41.62 25.40
N MET A 87 -24.85 41.58 24.09
CA MET A 87 -24.64 42.72 23.16
C MET A 87 -24.12 42.21 21.78
N PRO A 88 -24.22 42.95 20.65
CA PRO A 88 -25.33 43.73 20.11
C PRO A 88 -25.78 43.24 18.71
N LYS A 89 -27.06 43.41 18.37
CA LYS A 89 -27.70 43.01 17.08
C LYS A 89 -27.25 43.82 15.84
N ARG A 90 -26.21 44.66 15.92
CA ARG A 90 -25.81 45.61 14.85
C ARG A 90 -24.97 44.98 13.72
N ASN A 91 -24.42 43.79 13.94
CA ASN A 91 -23.58 43.09 12.95
C ASN A 91 -24.39 42.19 12.00
N ALA A 92 -25.69 41.99 12.27
CA ALA A 92 -26.56 41.16 11.44
C ALA A 92 -26.91 41.85 10.11
N THR A 93 -27.14 43.17 10.12
CA THR A 93 -27.48 43.93 8.91
C THR A 93 -26.27 44.13 8.01
N THR A 94 -25.09 44.40 8.56
CA THR A 94 -23.84 44.49 7.78
C THR A 94 -23.37 43.15 7.25
N ALA A 95 -23.63 42.05 7.98
CA ALA A 95 -23.42 40.69 7.47
C ALA A 95 -24.44 40.31 6.39
N SER A 96 -25.71 40.70 6.53
CA SER A 96 -26.75 40.52 5.52
C SER A 96 -26.40 41.28 4.25
N VAL A 97 -26.02 42.55 4.34
CA VAL A 97 -25.61 43.36 3.17
C VAL A 97 -24.40 42.73 2.47
N ARG A 98 -23.41 42.20 3.20
CA ARG A 98 -22.30 41.45 2.58
C ARG A 98 -22.72 40.13 1.96
N GLU A 99 -23.73 39.46 2.53
CA GLU A 99 -24.32 38.23 1.99
C GLU A 99 -25.10 38.53 0.70
N ASP A 100 -25.87 39.61 0.66
CA ASP A 100 -26.61 40.10 -0.50
C ASP A 100 -25.65 40.56 -1.63
N GLU A 101 -24.58 41.27 -1.29
CA GLU A 101 -23.52 41.65 -2.24
C GLU A 101 -22.80 40.43 -2.81
N TYR A 102 -22.54 39.43 -1.96
CA TYR A 102 -21.96 38.15 -2.38
C TYR A 102 -22.92 37.38 -3.28
N GLU A 103 -24.20 37.33 -2.96
CA GLU A 103 -25.23 36.68 -3.78
C GLU A 103 -25.34 37.34 -5.14
N LYS A 104 -25.41 38.68 -5.19
CA LYS A 104 -25.41 39.45 -6.43
C LYS A 104 -24.15 39.20 -7.26
N ALA A 105 -22.97 39.16 -6.63
CA ALA A 105 -21.72 38.85 -7.31
C ALA A 105 -21.71 37.42 -7.87
N VAL A 106 -22.26 36.45 -7.14
CA VAL A 106 -22.39 35.06 -7.59
C VAL A 106 -23.39 34.95 -8.75
N GLU A 107 -24.49 35.68 -8.70
CA GLU A 107 -25.48 35.74 -9.78
C GLU A 107 -24.88 36.35 -11.06
N GLU A 108 -24.18 37.48 -10.96
CA GLU A 108 -23.52 38.11 -12.10
C GLU A 108 -22.46 37.19 -12.72
N VAL A 109 -21.68 36.49 -11.88
CA VAL A 109 -20.71 35.48 -12.35
C VAL A 109 -21.44 34.31 -13.03
N ALA A 110 -22.55 33.83 -12.45
CA ALA A 110 -23.33 32.75 -13.05
C ALA A 110 -23.90 33.14 -14.42
N GLU A 111 -24.44 34.35 -14.58
CA GLU A 111 -24.94 34.85 -15.86
C GLU A 111 -23.82 35.02 -16.91
N LYS A 112 -22.67 35.54 -16.50
CA LYS A 112 -21.47 35.63 -17.36
C LYS A 112 -20.97 34.25 -17.76
N LEU A 113 -21.02 33.26 -16.88
CA LEU A 113 -20.63 31.89 -17.21
C LEU A 113 -21.65 31.22 -18.14
N LEU A 114 -22.96 31.44 -17.94
CA LEU A 114 -24.03 30.90 -18.80
C LEU A 114 -23.95 31.45 -20.22
N THR A 115 -23.67 32.75 -20.38
CA THR A 115 -23.50 33.38 -21.71
C THR A 115 -22.21 32.93 -22.40
N ARG A 116 -21.16 32.58 -21.65
CA ARG A 116 -19.87 32.12 -22.18
C ARG A 116 -19.80 30.60 -22.38
N LEU A 117 -20.67 29.83 -21.73
CA LEU A 117 -20.68 28.37 -21.77
C LEU A 117 -20.70 27.78 -23.20
N PRO A 118 -21.49 28.32 -24.16
CA PRO A 118 -21.51 27.80 -25.52
C PRO A 118 -20.19 28.01 -26.29
N ARG A 119 -19.36 28.96 -25.84
CA ARG A 119 -18.13 29.39 -26.50
C ARG A 119 -16.87 28.99 -25.74
N MET A 120 -16.99 28.44 -24.53
CA MET A 120 -15.85 28.04 -23.72
C MET A 120 -15.25 26.73 -24.27
N PRO A 121 -13.96 26.73 -24.65
CA PRO A 121 -13.31 25.50 -25.09
C PRO A 121 -13.04 24.60 -23.89
N PHE A 122 -13.54 23.37 -23.92
CA PHE A 122 -13.27 22.37 -22.89
C PHE A 122 -12.26 21.33 -23.39
N PRO A 123 -11.32 20.88 -22.53
CA PRO A 123 -10.42 19.79 -22.88
C PRO A 123 -11.25 18.54 -23.21
N GLN A 124 -10.90 17.86 -24.29
CA GLN A 124 -11.45 16.54 -24.58
C GLN A 124 -11.04 15.62 -23.43
N THR A 125 -12.02 15.02 -22.76
CA THR A 125 -11.75 13.82 -21.98
C THR A 125 -11.33 12.75 -22.97
N ASN A 126 -10.38 11.91 -22.58
CA ASN A 126 -9.82 10.80 -23.36
C ASN A 126 -10.85 9.69 -23.69
N SER A 127 -12.15 9.94 -23.51
CA SER A 127 -13.22 9.09 -24.00
C SER A 127 -13.51 9.48 -25.44
N SER A 128 -13.29 8.56 -26.38
CA SER A 128 -13.64 8.72 -27.80
C SER A 128 -15.15 8.83 -28.05
N THR A 129 -15.97 8.68 -27.01
CA THR A 129 -17.42 8.80 -26.98
C THR A 129 -17.82 10.15 -26.41
N VAL A 130 -18.92 10.72 -26.91
CA VAL A 130 -19.60 11.90 -26.35
C VAL A 130 -20.24 11.50 -25.01
N ASP A 131 -19.43 11.15 -24.02
CA ASP A 131 -19.94 10.61 -22.77
C ASP A 131 -20.27 11.73 -21.79
N ASP A 132 -21.57 11.92 -21.60
CA ASP A 132 -22.17 12.70 -20.50
C ASP A 132 -21.91 12.04 -19.12
N SER A 133 -21.13 10.95 -19.05
CA SER A 133 -20.80 10.16 -17.86
C SER A 133 -20.30 11.00 -16.66
N PRO A 134 -19.47 12.07 -16.82
CA PRO A 134 -19.07 12.92 -15.70
C PRO A 134 -20.22 13.72 -15.07
N PHE A 135 -21.31 13.94 -15.82
CA PHE A 135 -22.50 14.69 -15.41
C PHE A 135 -23.72 13.78 -15.18
N ASP A 136 -23.53 12.46 -15.20
CA ASP A 136 -24.59 11.51 -14.88
C ASP A 136 -24.65 11.28 -13.37
N LEU A 137 -25.69 11.83 -12.73
CA LEU A 137 -25.94 11.65 -11.31
C LEU A 137 -26.09 10.17 -10.96
N SER A 138 -26.72 9.37 -11.82
CA SER A 138 -26.96 7.96 -11.54
C SER A 138 -25.66 7.15 -11.53
N ALA A 139 -24.81 7.34 -12.55
CA ALA A 139 -23.50 6.71 -12.63
C ALA A 139 -22.56 7.15 -11.50
N THR A 140 -22.59 8.44 -11.12
CA THR A 140 -21.79 8.93 -9.99
C THR A 140 -22.26 8.35 -8.66
N LEU A 141 -23.57 8.25 -8.41
CA LEU A 141 -24.11 7.60 -7.21
C LEU A 141 -23.77 6.11 -7.17
N ALA A 142 -23.87 5.39 -8.29
CA ALA A 142 -23.46 3.98 -8.38
C ALA A 142 -21.96 3.81 -8.07
N ARG A 143 -21.12 4.72 -8.58
CA ARG A 143 -19.68 4.74 -8.25
C ARG A 143 -19.44 5.03 -6.76
N VAL A 144 -20.19 5.94 -6.15
CA VAL A 144 -20.08 6.21 -4.72
C VAL A 144 -20.48 4.98 -3.90
N ALA A 145 -21.57 4.32 -4.25
CA ALA A 145 -22.03 3.10 -3.56
C ALA A 145 -21.00 1.95 -3.67
N THR A 146 -20.43 1.74 -4.85
CA THR A 146 -19.37 0.73 -5.05
C THR A 146 -18.11 1.06 -4.25
N LEU A 147 -17.65 2.31 -4.27
CA LEU A 147 -16.51 2.75 -3.46
C LEU A 147 -16.77 2.63 -1.96
N GLN A 148 -17.98 2.92 -1.50
CA GLN A 148 -18.38 2.73 -0.10
C GLN A 148 -18.35 1.26 0.29
N SER A 149 -18.89 0.37 -0.55
CA SER A 149 -18.83 -1.09 -0.34
C SER A 149 -17.39 -1.62 -0.31
N GLN A 150 -16.53 -1.12 -1.19
CA GLN A 150 -15.10 -1.45 -1.18
C GLN A 150 -14.41 -0.94 0.09
N LEU A 151 -14.73 0.28 0.52
CA LEU A 151 -14.15 0.84 1.73
C LEU A 151 -14.58 0.04 2.98
N THR A 152 -15.84 -0.36 3.08
CA THR A 152 -16.35 -1.13 4.23
C THR A 152 -15.73 -2.53 4.30
N THR A 153 -15.66 -3.24 3.17
CA THR A 153 -15.00 -4.55 3.08
C THR A 153 -13.51 -4.47 3.42
N ASN A 154 -12.80 -3.47 2.88
CA ASN A 154 -11.39 -3.25 3.21
C ASN A 154 -11.19 -2.91 4.69
N LEU A 155 -12.05 -2.08 5.27
CA LEU A 155 -11.98 -1.73 6.68
C LEU A 155 -12.22 -2.95 7.58
N GLN A 156 -13.20 -3.79 7.24
CA GLN A 156 -13.47 -5.03 7.97
C GLN A 156 -12.30 -6.02 7.87
N SER A 157 -11.75 -6.22 6.66
CA SER A 157 -10.59 -7.10 6.47
C SER A 157 -9.37 -6.60 7.26
N ALA A 158 -9.10 -5.29 7.26
CA ALA A 158 -8.00 -4.71 8.03
C ALA A 158 -8.19 -4.91 9.55
N GLN A 159 -9.42 -4.82 10.06
CA GLN A 159 -9.71 -5.11 11.46
C GLN A 159 -9.46 -6.58 11.82
N LEU A 160 -9.87 -7.51 10.95
CA LEU A 160 -9.63 -8.94 11.14
C LEU A 160 -8.12 -9.24 11.14
N LEU A 161 -7.37 -8.71 10.17
CA LEU A 161 -5.92 -8.88 10.10
C LEU A 161 -5.22 -8.30 11.33
N ARG A 162 -5.64 -7.12 11.82
CA ARG A 162 -5.10 -6.54 13.06
C ARG A 162 -5.33 -7.44 14.27
N ARG A 163 -6.52 -8.04 14.39
CA ARG A 163 -6.83 -9.00 15.46
C ARG A 163 -5.95 -10.25 15.35
N GLN A 164 -5.77 -10.77 14.14
CA GLN A 164 -4.91 -11.92 13.89
C GLN A 164 -3.45 -11.64 14.22
N ILE A 165 -2.91 -10.50 13.78
CA ILE A 165 -1.55 -10.05 14.11
C ILE A 165 -1.37 -9.96 15.63
N ASN A 166 -2.36 -9.44 16.35
CA ASN A 166 -2.27 -9.36 17.81
C ASN A 166 -2.28 -10.75 18.46
N ARG A 167 -3.09 -11.69 17.95
CA ARG A 167 -3.09 -13.08 18.41
C ARG A 167 -1.73 -13.74 18.21
N GLU A 168 -1.13 -13.58 17.02
CA GLU A 168 0.19 -14.12 16.69
C GLU A 168 1.30 -13.47 17.52
N LYS A 169 1.27 -12.15 17.71
CA LYS A 169 2.21 -11.45 18.60
C LYS A 169 2.15 -11.98 20.04
N LEU A 170 0.95 -12.30 20.54
CA LEU A 170 0.78 -12.88 21.87
C LEU A 170 1.28 -14.33 21.93
N ALA A 171 1.08 -15.12 20.88
CA ALA A 171 1.65 -16.48 20.78
C ALA A 171 3.18 -16.42 20.78
N LEU A 172 3.77 -15.60 19.90
CA LEU A 172 5.21 -15.38 19.83
C LEU A 172 5.81 -14.89 21.16
N LYS A 173 5.08 -14.08 21.94
CA LYS A 173 5.54 -13.64 23.27
C LYS A 173 5.61 -14.82 24.25
N ARG A 174 4.65 -15.75 24.22
CA ARG A 174 4.66 -16.96 25.05
C ARG A 174 5.80 -17.88 24.65
N ASP A 175 5.97 -18.12 23.35
CA ASP A 175 7.03 -19.01 22.85
C ASP A 175 8.42 -18.45 23.18
N ARG A 176 8.62 -17.13 23.01
CA ARG A 176 9.86 -16.46 23.43
C ARG A 176 10.10 -16.55 24.94
N ALA A 177 9.05 -16.52 25.76
CA ALA A 177 9.19 -16.71 27.21
C ALA A 177 9.57 -18.16 27.55
N GLN A 178 9.00 -19.14 26.87
CA GLN A 178 9.35 -20.56 27.03
C GLN A 178 10.81 -20.80 26.63
N LEU A 179 11.25 -20.28 25.48
CA LEU A 179 12.64 -20.39 25.04
C LEU A 179 13.60 -19.76 26.06
N LYS A 180 13.29 -18.58 26.60
CA LYS A 180 14.11 -17.96 27.65
C LYS A 180 14.20 -18.83 28.91
N ALA A 181 13.08 -19.42 29.35
CA ALA A 181 13.07 -20.32 30.50
C ALA A 181 13.95 -21.57 30.25
N LEU A 182 13.91 -22.13 29.04
CA LEU A 182 14.77 -23.25 28.65
C LEU A 182 16.24 -22.86 28.56
N GLU A 183 16.55 -21.68 28.01
CA GLU A 183 17.92 -21.15 27.96
C GLU A 183 18.49 -20.93 29.36
N GLU A 184 17.71 -20.34 30.27
CA GLU A 184 18.09 -20.15 31.67
C GLU A 184 18.28 -21.49 32.38
N GLY A 185 17.39 -22.47 32.14
CA GLY A 185 17.52 -23.83 32.65
C GLY A 185 18.79 -24.53 32.16
N PHE A 186 19.09 -24.43 30.86
CA PHE A 186 20.31 -24.97 30.26
C PHE A 186 21.57 -24.32 30.84
N LYS A 187 21.61 -22.98 30.89
CA LYS A 187 22.73 -22.22 31.50
C LYS A 187 22.91 -22.56 32.97
N GLY A 188 21.82 -22.72 33.73
CA GLY A 188 21.84 -23.12 35.13
C GLY A 188 22.41 -24.53 35.33
N SER A 189 21.98 -25.49 34.50
CA SER A 189 22.49 -26.87 34.49
C SER A 189 23.98 -26.92 34.14
N GLU A 190 24.39 -26.19 33.09
CA GLU A 190 25.78 -26.10 32.66
C GLU A 190 26.66 -25.46 33.75
N ALA A 191 26.18 -24.40 34.42
CA ALA A 191 26.89 -23.77 35.52
C ALA A 191 27.04 -24.71 36.74
N LEU A 192 26.02 -25.52 37.04
CA LEU A 192 26.10 -26.55 38.08
C LEU A 192 27.10 -27.66 37.72
N ARG A 193 27.09 -28.13 36.46
CA ARG A 193 28.10 -29.08 35.94
C ARG A 193 29.50 -28.52 36.12
N ARG A 194 29.77 -27.30 35.65
CA ARG A 194 31.07 -26.63 35.84
C ARG A 194 31.49 -26.53 37.30
N LYS A 195 30.56 -26.26 38.23
CA LYS A 195 30.87 -26.22 39.67
C LYS A 195 31.22 -27.60 40.22
N LYS A 196 30.49 -28.65 39.82
CA LYS A 196 30.81 -30.04 40.18
C LYS A 196 32.18 -30.43 39.63
N ASP A 197 32.45 -30.11 38.37
CA ASP A 197 33.72 -30.45 37.69
C ASP A 197 34.95 -29.81 38.33
N ARG A 198 34.81 -28.65 38.96
CA ARG A 198 35.91 -27.98 39.68
C ARG A 198 36.35 -28.75 40.94
N GLY A 199 35.49 -29.60 41.51
CA GLY A 199 35.78 -30.39 42.69
C GLY A 199 36.22 -31.84 42.40
N LEU A 200 36.25 -32.25 41.12
CA LEU A 200 36.55 -33.63 40.73
C LEU A 200 38.04 -33.82 40.44
N HIS A 201 38.56 -34.98 40.88
CA HIS A 201 39.92 -35.42 40.53
C HIS A 201 40.05 -35.77 39.03
N PRO A 202 41.24 -35.64 38.44
CA PRO A 202 41.44 -35.79 36.99
C PRO A 202 41.01 -37.15 36.42
N ILE A 203 41.13 -38.24 37.18
CA ILE A 203 40.68 -39.58 36.77
C ILE A 203 39.14 -39.64 36.72
N ALA A 204 38.45 -39.07 37.72
CA ALA A 204 36.99 -39.00 37.75
C ALA A 204 36.44 -38.07 36.66
N LYS A 205 37.19 -37.02 36.29
CA LYS A 205 36.85 -36.12 35.18
C LYS A 205 36.89 -36.83 33.82
N ASN A 206 37.86 -37.73 33.61
CA ASN A 206 37.97 -38.51 32.38
C ASN A 206 36.84 -39.55 32.25
N LEU A 207 36.43 -40.18 33.36
CA LEU A 207 35.33 -41.14 33.38
C LEU A 207 33.97 -40.45 33.12
N HIS A 208 33.74 -39.28 33.72
CA HIS A 208 32.53 -38.50 33.46
C HIS A 208 32.48 -38.02 32.01
N ARG A 209 33.63 -37.63 31.44
CA ARG A 209 33.73 -37.22 30.05
C ARG A 209 33.43 -38.36 29.07
N SER A 210 33.84 -39.59 29.35
CA SER A 210 33.48 -40.74 28.50
C SER A 210 31.97 -41.04 28.52
N GLU A 211 31.31 -40.90 29.68
CA GLU A 211 29.85 -41.06 29.77
C GLU A 211 29.09 -39.96 29.01
N ASP A 212 29.61 -38.74 29.03
CA ASP A 212 29.05 -37.62 28.28
C ASP A 212 29.28 -37.74 26.77
N GLU A 213 30.40 -38.33 26.32
CA GLU A 213 30.68 -38.59 24.90
C GLU A 213 29.73 -39.66 24.32
N ASP A 214 29.44 -40.73 25.08
CA ASP A 214 28.43 -41.74 24.70
C ASP A 214 26.99 -41.21 24.74
N ALA A 215 26.67 -40.32 25.68
CA ALA A 215 25.36 -39.64 25.73
C ALA A 215 25.21 -38.61 24.61
N GLY A 216 26.28 -37.88 24.28
CA GLY A 216 26.33 -36.91 23.19
C GLY A 216 26.16 -37.55 21.80
N GLY A 217 26.65 -38.78 21.61
CA GLY A 217 26.43 -39.56 20.40
C GLY A 217 24.94 -39.82 20.12
N ARG A 218 24.16 -40.17 21.15
CA ARG A 218 22.70 -40.36 21.02
C ARG A 218 21.97 -39.04 20.76
N GLU A 219 22.44 -37.94 21.35
CA GLU A 219 21.84 -36.62 21.13
C GLU A 219 22.13 -36.07 19.72
N ALA A 220 23.30 -36.37 19.16
CA ALA A 220 23.63 -36.05 17.77
C ALA A 220 22.74 -36.83 16.79
N GLU A 221 22.49 -38.11 17.04
CA GLU A 221 21.59 -38.94 16.22
C GLU A 221 20.15 -38.42 16.24
N LEU A 222 19.66 -37.98 17.41
CA LEU A 222 18.34 -37.34 17.54
C LEU A 222 18.28 -35.99 16.82
N ARG A 223 19.36 -35.19 16.84
CA ARG A 223 19.44 -33.93 16.09
C ARG A 223 19.39 -34.17 14.59
N GLU A 224 20.12 -35.16 14.09
CA GLU A 224 20.07 -35.54 12.68
C GLU A 224 18.66 -36.02 12.27
N GLU A 225 17.95 -36.75 13.13
CA GLU A 225 16.55 -37.16 12.87
C GLU A 225 15.61 -35.95 12.81
N VAL A 226 15.74 -35.00 13.73
CA VAL A 226 14.95 -33.76 13.71
C VAL A 226 15.26 -32.94 12.46
N GLU A 227 16.52 -32.87 12.02
CA GLU A 227 16.90 -32.22 10.77
C GLU A 227 16.33 -32.94 9.54
N ARG A 228 16.31 -34.28 9.52
CA ARG A 228 15.64 -35.07 8.48
C ARG A 228 14.15 -34.74 8.39
N VAL A 229 13.45 -34.69 9.53
CA VAL A 229 12.02 -34.35 9.60
C VAL A 229 11.77 -32.91 9.16
N ASN A 230 12.58 -31.95 9.59
CA ASN A 230 12.47 -30.55 9.18
C ASN A 230 12.70 -30.35 7.67
N ASN A 231 13.63 -31.10 7.08
CA ASN A 231 13.87 -31.10 5.64
C ASN A 231 12.67 -31.66 4.84
N ILE A 232 12.02 -32.71 5.35
CA ILE A 232 10.80 -33.28 4.75
C ILE A 232 9.62 -32.29 4.88
N ALA A 233 9.52 -31.59 6.01
CA ALA A 233 8.47 -30.60 6.28
C ALA A 233 8.70 -29.22 5.62
N GLY A 234 9.82 -29.03 4.92
CA GLY A 234 10.16 -27.77 4.24
C GLY A 234 10.54 -26.61 5.18
N ILE A 235 10.85 -26.90 6.44
CA ILE A 235 11.28 -25.91 7.44
C ILE A 235 12.81 -25.79 7.34
N LEU A 236 13.27 -24.98 6.37
CA LEU A 236 14.70 -24.75 6.16
C LEU A 236 15.29 -23.86 7.28
N PRO A 237 16.46 -24.23 7.85
CA PRO A 237 17.24 -23.33 8.70
C PRO A 237 17.57 -22.03 7.96
N VAL A 238 17.57 -20.92 8.71
CA VAL A 238 17.71 -19.54 8.17
C VAL A 238 18.98 -19.36 7.34
N ASP A 239 20.02 -20.15 7.59
CA ASP A 239 21.36 -19.97 7.00
C ASP A 239 21.54 -20.59 5.60
N GLN A 240 20.60 -21.42 5.11
CA GLN A 240 20.70 -22.04 3.77
C GLN A 240 19.91 -21.33 2.65
N ARG A 241 19.27 -20.18 2.94
CA ARG A 241 18.42 -19.48 1.97
C ARG A 241 19.17 -18.81 0.81
N THR A 242 20.51 -18.82 0.79
CA THR A 242 21.31 -18.06 -0.18
C THR A 242 22.05 -18.90 -1.23
N SER A 243 21.93 -20.23 -1.26
CA SER A 243 22.78 -21.09 -2.11
C SER A 243 22.06 -22.16 -2.96
N ALA A 244 20.75 -22.05 -3.21
CA ALA A 244 20.05 -23.02 -4.05
C ALA A 244 19.44 -22.38 -5.30
N MET A 245 20.29 -21.80 -6.16
CA MET A 245 19.96 -21.51 -7.55
C MET A 245 20.91 -22.30 -8.45
N SER A 246 20.78 -23.63 -8.44
CA SER A 246 21.51 -24.50 -9.35
C SER A 246 20.58 -25.57 -9.93
N LYS A 247 20.21 -25.33 -11.19
CA LYS A 247 19.81 -26.25 -12.27
C LYS A 247 18.98 -27.49 -11.91
N PRO A 248 17.78 -27.68 -12.50
CA PRO A 248 17.03 -28.92 -12.37
C PRO A 248 17.75 -30.03 -13.12
N LYS A 249 18.25 -31.02 -12.36
CA LYS A 249 18.72 -32.30 -12.89
C LYS A 249 17.50 -33.13 -13.24
N THR A 250 17.34 -33.39 -14.53
CA THR A 250 16.38 -34.32 -15.12
C THR A 250 16.38 -35.66 -14.40
N ARG A 251 15.27 -35.98 -13.74
CA ARG A 251 14.92 -37.35 -13.32
C ARG A 251 13.61 -37.71 -14.02
N SER A 252 13.67 -38.78 -14.80
CA SER A 252 12.56 -39.35 -15.58
C SER A 252 11.32 -39.63 -14.72
N PRO A 253 10.11 -39.47 -15.27
CA PRO A 253 8.87 -39.71 -14.53
C PRO A 253 8.62 -41.21 -14.37
N PRO A 254 8.04 -41.66 -13.24
CA PRO A 254 7.43 -42.98 -13.17
C PRO A 254 6.14 -42.99 -14.00
N THR A 255 6.08 -43.96 -14.90
CA THR A 255 4.90 -44.35 -15.68
C THR A 255 3.70 -44.59 -14.76
N LEU A 256 2.66 -43.76 -14.90
CA LEU A 256 1.29 -44.13 -14.55
C LEU A 256 0.50 -44.15 -15.85
N SER A 257 0.02 -45.35 -16.18
CA SER A 257 -0.81 -45.70 -17.32
C SER A 257 -2.17 -44.97 -17.31
N PRO A 258 -2.83 -44.87 -18.47
CA PRO A 258 -3.87 -43.88 -18.77
C PRO A 258 -5.25 -44.35 -18.32
N GLY A 259 -6.07 -43.43 -17.81
CA GLY A 259 -7.45 -43.75 -17.47
C GLY A 259 -8.18 -42.67 -16.68
N SER A 260 -8.30 -41.45 -17.23
CA SER A 260 -9.40 -40.52 -16.90
C SER A 260 -9.28 -39.22 -17.71
N ASP A 261 -9.39 -39.32 -19.04
CA ASP A 261 -9.45 -38.12 -19.89
C ASP A 261 -10.83 -37.42 -19.86
N ASP A 262 -11.82 -37.90 -19.09
CA ASP A 262 -13.20 -37.39 -19.15
C ASP A 262 -13.82 -37.03 -17.79
N ASP A 263 -13.05 -36.53 -16.82
CA ASP A 263 -13.66 -35.90 -15.63
C ASP A 263 -13.87 -34.39 -15.90
N PRO A 264 -15.11 -33.93 -16.21
CA PRO A 264 -15.38 -32.53 -16.52
C PRO A 264 -15.10 -31.62 -15.31
N GLU A 265 -15.27 -32.15 -14.10
CA GLU A 265 -14.98 -31.43 -12.85
C GLU A 265 -13.48 -31.22 -12.64
N LEU A 266 -12.65 -32.22 -12.97
CA LEU A 266 -11.19 -32.11 -12.89
C LEU A 266 -10.65 -31.12 -13.91
N ASN A 267 -11.19 -31.15 -15.14
CA ASN A 267 -10.84 -30.20 -16.18
C ASN A 267 -11.26 -28.76 -15.83
N SER A 268 -12.43 -28.59 -15.21
CA SER A 268 -12.87 -27.31 -14.66
C SER A 268 -11.90 -26.80 -13.58
N LEU A 269 -11.51 -27.66 -12.64
CA LEU A 269 -10.56 -27.32 -11.58
C LEU A 269 -9.18 -26.95 -12.15
N LEU A 270 -8.67 -27.71 -13.12
CA LEU A 270 -7.40 -27.42 -13.80
C LEU A 270 -7.45 -26.10 -14.56
N ASN A 271 -8.56 -25.79 -15.22
CA ASN A 271 -8.75 -24.50 -15.90
C ASN A 271 -8.89 -23.35 -14.91
N GLN A 272 -9.57 -23.55 -13.78
CA GLN A 272 -9.65 -22.58 -12.70
C GLN A 272 -8.26 -22.31 -12.08
N LEU A 273 -7.46 -23.35 -11.89
CA LEU A 273 -6.10 -23.24 -11.38
C LEU A 273 -5.17 -22.53 -12.39
N ARG A 274 -5.28 -22.88 -13.68
CA ARG A 274 -4.55 -22.19 -14.76
C ARG A 274 -4.93 -20.72 -14.86
N SER A 275 -6.21 -20.38 -14.84
CA SER A 275 -6.67 -18.98 -14.87
C SER A 275 -6.23 -18.21 -13.62
N HIS A 276 -6.23 -18.85 -12.45
CA HIS A 276 -5.73 -18.25 -11.21
C HIS A 276 -4.21 -18.00 -11.27
N LEU A 277 -3.42 -18.98 -11.72
CA LEU A 277 -1.99 -18.81 -11.93
C LEU A 277 -1.68 -17.72 -12.96
N LEU A 278 -2.43 -17.65 -14.05
CA LEU A 278 -2.27 -16.61 -15.07
C LEU A 278 -2.61 -15.22 -14.52
N SER A 279 -3.63 -15.12 -13.66
CA SER A 279 -3.97 -13.88 -12.96
C SER A 279 -2.87 -13.48 -11.97
N MET A 280 -2.34 -14.42 -11.18
CA MET A 280 -1.19 -14.14 -10.31
C MET A 280 0.05 -13.75 -11.11
N GLN A 281 0.29 -14.38 -12.26
CA GLN A 281 1.40 -14.05 -13.14
C GLN A 281 1.24 -12.63 -13.72
N ASN A 282 0.06 -12.25 -14.18
CA ASN A 282 -0.19 -10.89 -14.67
C ASN A 282 -0.08 -9.84 -13.56
N ASN A 283 -0.54 -10.16 -12.35
CA ASN A 283 -0.40 -9.26 -11.19
C ASN A 283 1.08 -9.08 -10.81
N THR A 284 1.87 -10.16 -10.84
CA THR A 284 3.32 -10.13 -10.53
C THR A 284 4.17 -9.59 -11.68
N ALA A 285 3.69 -9.62 -12.92
CA ALA A 285 4.39 -9.08 -14.08
C ALA A 285 4.68 -7.58 -13.95
N SER A 286 3.79 -6.82 -13.31
CA SER A 286 4.02 -5.40 -13.02
C SER A 286 5.16 -5.14 -12.03
N MET A 287 5.51 -6.13 -11.21
CA MET A 287 6.59 -6.06 -10.21
C MET A 287 7.94 -6.53 -10.76
N LEU A 288 7.98 -7.26 -11.89
CA LEU A 288 9.23 -7.73 -12.49
C LEU A 288 10.22 -6.60 -12.82
N PRO A 289 9.81 -5.44 -13.39
CA PRO A 289 10.72 -4.33 -13.63
C PRO A 289 11.26 -3.71 -12.32
N VAL A 290 10.46 -3.72 -11.25
CA VAL A 290 10.87 -3.21 -9.94
C VAL A 290 11.91 -4.14 -9.31
N LEU A 291 11.69 -5.45 -9.38
CA LEU A 291 12.65 -6.45 -8.94
C LEU A 291 13.96 -6.36 -9.73
N ALA A 292 13.89 -6.21 -11.05
CA ALA A 292 15.06 -6.00 -11.89
C ALA A 292 15.84 -4.73 -11.53
N ALA A 293 15.14 -3.62 -11.25
CA ALA A 293 15.78 -2.39 -10.78
C ALA A 293 16.39 -2.55 -9.37
N MET A 294 15.74 -3.30 -8.47
CA MET A 294 16.30 -3.63 -7.16
C MET A 294 17.57 -4.49 -7.28
N ASP A 295 17.59 -5.47 -8.17
CA ASP A 295 18.77 -6.29 -8.42
C ASP A 295 19.91 -5.47 -9.05
N GLU A 296 19.58 -4.58 -9.99
CA GLU A 296 20.55 -3.64 -10.58
C GLU A 296 21.14 -2.73 -9.51
N THR A 297 20.30 -2.12 -8.66
CA THR A 297 20.79 -1.27 -7.56
C THR A 297 21.65 -2.03 -6.57
N LYS A 298 21.28 -3.27 -6.21
CA LYS A 298 22.10 -4.14 -5.35
C LYS A 298 23.47 -4.40 -5.97
N VAL A 299 23.51 -4.76 -7.26
CA VAL A 299 24.78 -4.97 -7.98
C VAL A 299 25.60 -3.68 -8.06
N THR A 300 24.97 -2.52 -8.26
CA THR A 300 25.69 -1.23 -8.24
C THR A 300 26.25 -0.90 -6.86
N LEU A 301 25.52 -1.22 -5.79
CA LEU A 301 25.94 -1.03 -4.41
C LEU A 301 27.10 -1.96 -4.06
N ASP A 302 27.03 -3.23 -4.45
CA ASP A 302 28.12 -4.20 -4.25
C ASP A 302 29.39 -3.76 -5.02
N LYS A 303 29.23 -3.28 -6.27
CA LYS A 303 30.33 -2.68 -7.04
C LYS A 303 30.87 -1.40 -6.42
N PHE A 304 30.04 -0.60 -5.76
CA PHE A 304 30.47 0.61 -5.05
C PHE A 304 31.23 0.23 -3.76
N ALA A 305 30.70 -0.69 -2.96
CA ALA A 305 31.32 -1.21 -1.75
C ALA A 305 32.68 -1.87 -2.05
N ALA A 306 32.77 -2.65 -3.14
CA ALA A 306 34.03 -3.24 -3.61
C ALA A 306 35.05 -2.19 -4.10
N ARG A 307 34.59 -1.09 -4.71
CA ARG A 307 35.47 0.00 -5.18
C ARG A 307 35.92 0.95 -4.08
N HIS A 308 35.10 1.14 -3.04
CA HIS A 308 35.39 2.05 -1.93
C HIS A 308 35.91 1.35 -0.66
N GLY A 309 36.13 0.03 -0.70
CA GLY A 309 36.78 -0.70 0.39
C GLY A 309 36.08 -0.54 1.74
N ILE A 310 34.75 -0.40 1.75
CA ILE A 310 33.98 -0.37 3.00
C ILE A 310 33.80 -1.82 3.44
N GLY A 311 34.88 -2.39 3.96
CA GLY A 311 34.85 -3.66 4.67
C GLY A 311 33.93 -3.55 5.88
N ASN A 312 33.03 -4.53 6.02
CA ASN A 312 32.14 -4.71 7.16
C ASN A 312 32.84 -4.44 8.50
N SER A 313 32.51 -3.32 9.16
CA SER A 313 32.80 -3.07 10.57
C SER A 313 31.54 -3.01 11.43
N LEU A 314 30.55 -3.87 11.15
CA LEU A 314 29.32 -3.99 11.96
C LEU A 314 28.99 -5.45 12.31
N ALA A 315 30.02 -6.27 12.48
CA ALA A 315 29.94 -7.56 13.14
C ALA A 315 31.07 -7.66 14.16
N ASN A 316 30.93 -6.93 15.27
CA ASN A 316 31.50 -7.22 16.59
C ASN A 316 31.22 -6.04 17.54
N THR A 317 30.01 -6.03 18.11
CA THR A 317 29.69 -5.67 19.51
C THR A 317 28.27 -6.13 19.81
#